data_AF-A0A2V6J5E4-F1
#
_entry.id   AF-A0A2V6J5E4-F1
#
_cell.length_a   1.000
_cell.length_b   1.000
_cell.length_c   1.000
_cell.angle_alpha   90.00
_cell.angle_beta   90.00
_cell.angle_gamma   90.00
#
_symmetry.space_group_name_H-M   'P 1'
#
loop_
_entity.id
_entity.type
_entity.pdbx_description
1 polymer ?
#
loop_
_entity_poly.entity_id
_entity_poly.type
_entity_poly.pdbx_seq_one_letter_code
_entity_poly.pdbx_strand_id
1 'polypeptide(L)'
;MAARSIFSRWHRIFRVAPSLFRATRTVDGLSRRLRPSPGNNQDADPYITADRRHFYFISDRPVEMDGERQSHHDIWVMDKTESGWSAPRHLPASVNSAADEFYPMALQNGTLYFGSQRKDPNGPGDIYRALPQSDGSYAVQGLGRPVNSAGGEYEAFVTEDERMLSLAVSGGARLAWRLRSLCLAQAGRR
;
A
#
# COMPACT_ATOMS: atom_id res chain seq x y z
N MET A 1 -8.74 -23.66 13.81
CA MET A 1 -7.30 -23.50 13.52
C MET A 1 -7.15 -22.18 12.78
N ALA A 2 -6.68 -21.13 13.44
CA ALA A 2 -6.66 -19.77 12.88
C ALA A 2 -5.57 -19.65 11.79
N ALA A 3 -5.95 -19.26 10.58
CA ALA A 3 -5.01 -18.87 9.55
C ALA A 3 -4.32 -17.59 10.02
N ARG A 4 -3.00 -17.65 10.25
CA ARG A 4 -2.22 -16.48 10.65
C ARG A 4 -1.92 -15.62 9.42
N SER A 5 -2.04 -14.30 9.56
CA SER A 5 -1.72 -13.28 8.54
C SER A 5 -0.41 -13.55 7.80
N ILE A 6 -0.33 -13.17 6.52
CA ILE A 6 0.84 -13.36 5.64
C ILE A 6 2.13 -12.81 6.25
N PHE A 7 2.04 -11.72 7.03
CA PHE A 7 3.16 -11.14 7.75
C PHE A 7 3.75 -12.09 8.81
N SER A 8 2.93 -12.90 9.47
CA SER A 8 3.39 -13.85 10.50
C SER A 8 4.34 -14.93 9.97
N ARG A 9 4.27 -15.26 8.67
CA ARG A 9 5.22 -16.18 8.01
C ARG A 9 6.55 -15.51 7.66
N TRP A 10 6.56 -14.20 7.40
CA TRP A 10 7.77 -13.42 7.11
C TRP A 10 8.67 -13.20 8.34
N HIS A 11 8.08 -13.14 9.54
CA HIS A 11 8.82 -12.94 10.81
C HIS A 11 9.81 -14.06 11.16
N ARG A 12 9.75 -15.23 10.51
CA ARG A 12 10.77 -16.28 10.71
C ARG A 12 12.09 -15.99 9.99
N ILE A 13 12.13 -15.00 9.09
CA ILE A 13 13.31 -14.71 8.26
C ILE A 13 14.02 -13.41 8.70
N PHE A 14 13.32 -12.44 9.32
CA PHE A 14 13.89 -11.16 9.73
C PHE A 14 13.88 -10.98 11.26
N ARG A 15 15.05 -10.77 11.87
CA ARG A 15 15.24 -10.56 13.33
C ARG A 15 14.91 -9.13 13.80
N VAL A 16 14.55 -8.22 12.88
CA VAL A 16 14.30 -6.79 13.15
C VAL A 16 13.06 -6.36 12.36
N ALA A 17 12.21 -5.54 12.98
CA ALA A 17 11.07 -4.89 12.32
C ALA A 17 11.53 -4.10 11.08
N PRO A 18 10.82 -4.15 9.93
CA PRO A 18 11.14 -3.31 8.80
C PRO A 18 10.99 -1.83 9.18
N SER A 19 11.92 -0.99 8.70
CA SER A 19 11.89 0.46 8.91
C SER A 19 12.24 1.15 7.59
N LEU A 20 11.67 2.34 7.39
CA LEU A 20 12.00 3.15 6.22
C LEU A 20 13.44 3.66 6.29
N PHE A 21 14.14 3.54 5.16
CA PHE A 21 15.46 4.11 4.95
C PHE A 21 15.47 4.95 3.68
N ARG A 22 16.23 6.04 3.69
CA ARG A 22 16.46 6.85 2.50
C ARG A 22 17.85 6.56 1.93
N ALA A 23 17.89 6.25 0.63
CA ALA A 23 19.12 6.26 -0.14
C ALA A 23 19.10 7.44 -1.14
N THR A 24 20.26 7.99 -1.45
CA THR A 24 20.45 9.07 -2.43
C THR A 24 21.52 8.66 -3.43
N ARG A 25 21.29 8.89 -4.72
CA ARG A 25 22.33 8.64 -5.74
C ARG A 25 23.41 9.72 -5.65
N THR A 26 24.66 9.29 -5.53
CA THR A 26 25.89 10.07 -5.65
C THR A 26 26.58 9.73 -6.97
N VAL A 27 27.66 10.46 -7.28
CA VAL A 27 28.53 10.15 -8.44
C VAL A 27 29.10 8.72 -8.39
N ASP A 28 29.28 8.17 -7.18
CA ASP A 28 29.86 6.84 -6.95
C ASP A 28 28.81 5.72 -6.75
N GLY A 29 27.51 6.01 -6.86
CA GLY A 29 26.44 5.02 -6.70
C GLY A 29 25.34 5.43 -5.71
N LEU A 30 24.61 4.47 -5.13
CA LEU A 30 23.59 4.77 -4.11
C LEU A 30 24.26 4.90 -2.74
N SER A 31 24.17 6.08 -2.12
CA SER A 31 24.56 6.29 -0.73
C SER A 31 23.36 6.09 0.20
N ARG A 32 23.54 5.31 1.27
CA ARG A 32 22.52 5.07 2.29
C ARG A 32 22.64 6.12 3.38
N ARG A 33 21.58 6.88 3.66
CA ARG A 33 21.47 7.68 4.88
C ARG A 33 20.43 7.05 5.78
N LEU A 34 20.90 6.42 6.86
CA LEU A 34 20.02 5.89 7.91
C LEU A 34 19.33 7.06 8.61
N ARG A 35 18.06 7.28 8.26
CA ARG A 35 17.13 8.05 9.10
C ARG A 35 15.90 7.17 9.27
N PRO A 36 15.88 6.29 10.30
CA PRO A 36 14.68 5.55 10.61
C PRO A 36 13.54 6.54 10.83
N SER A 37 12.33 6.13 10.49
CA SER A 37 11.13 6.82 10.95
C SER A 37 11.11 6.86 12.48
N PRO A 38 10.54 7.91 13.10
CA PRO A 38 10.41 7.95 14.55
C PRO A 38 9.51 6.80 15.06
N GLY A 39 10.03 5.97 15.98
CA GLY A 39 9.27 4.92 16.68
C GLY A 39 9.77 3.48 16.43
N ASN A 40 9.21 2.52 17.16
CA ASN A 40 9.46 1.07 17.00
C ASN A 40 8.37 0.40 16.14
N ASN A 41 7.85 1.14 15.14
CA ASN A 41 6.79 0.69 14.25
C ASN A 41 7.38 -0.05 13.05
N GLN A 42 6.63 -0.98 12.49
CA GLN A 42 6.92 -1.65 11.24
C GLN A 42 6.45 -0.77 10.09
N ASP A 43 7.41 -0.12 9.41
CA ASP A 43 7.13 0.66 8.22
C ASP A 43 7.61 -0.08 6.97
N ALA A 44 6.73 -0.21 5.99
CA ALA A 44 6.98 -0.97 4.77
C ALA A 44 6.31 -0.32 3.55
N ASP A 45 6.53 -0.94 2.38
CA ASP A 45 5.92 -0.61 1.10
C ASP A 45 5.97 0.88 0.71
N PRO A 46 7.18 1.49 0.67
CA PRO A 46 7.30 2.89 0.33
C PRO A 46 6.96 3.17 -1.13
N TYR A 47 6.19 4.22 -1.37
CA TYR A 47 5.88 4.78 -2.68
C TYR A 47 6.01 6.30 -2.68
N ILE A 48 6.80 6.85 -3.60
CA ILE A 48 6.93 8.29 -3.80
C ILE A 48 6.29 8.64 -5.15
N THR A 49 5.40 9.63 -5.17
CA THR A 49 4.76 10.08 -6.41
C THR A 49 5.78 10.62 -7.42
N ALA A 50 5.44 10.55 -8.71
CA ALA A 50 6.34 10.97 -9.79
C ALA A 50 6.78 12.45 -9.65
N ASP A 51 5.87 13.31 -9.18
CA ASP A 51 6.13 14.72 -8.88
C ASP A 51 6.92 14.95 -7.58
N ARG A 52 7.18 13.88 -6.81
CA ARG A 52 7.88 13.86 -5.52
C ARG A 52 7.21 14.71 -4.43
N ARG A 53 5.91 14.97 -4.55
CA ARG A 53 5.13 15.75 -3.59
C ARG A 53 4.63 14.91 -2.43
N HIS A 54 4.38 13.62 -2.64
CA HIS A 54 3.82 12.73 -1.63
C HIS A 54 4.66 11.46 -1.49
N PHE A 55 4.79 11.00 -0.26
CA PHE A 55 5.44 9.74 0.10
C PHE A 55 4.45 8.90 0.92
N TYR A 56 3.90 7.88 0.27
CA TYR A 56 3.02 6.88 0.86
C TYR A 56 3.82 5.68 1.39
N PHE A 57 3.32 5.05 2.44
CA PHE A 57 3.89 3.83 3.01
C PHE A 57 2.86 3.19 3.94
N ILE A 58 3.07 1.93 4.31
CA ILE A 58 2.27 1.28 5.36
C ILE A 58 3.00 1.32 6.70
N SER A 59 2.23 1.41 7.79
CA SER A 59 2.78 1.46 9.16
C SER A 59 1.81 0.85 10.15
N ASP A 60 2.33 0.04 11.08
CA ASP A 60 1.59 -0.46 12.24
C ASP A 60 1.52 0.55 13.41
N ARG A 61 1.93 1.80 13.17
CA ARG A 61 1.89 2.87 14.18
C ARG A 61 0.48 2.98 14.76
N PRO A 62 0.34 2.97 16.10
CA PRO A 62 -0.97 3.00 16.72
C PRO A 62 -1.78 4.25 16.37
N VAL A 63 -3.06 4.05 16.11
CA VAL A 63 -4.05 5.12 15.93
C VAL A 63 -5.21 4.94 16.91
N GLU A 64 -5.73 6.05 17.40
CA GLU A 64 -6.97 6.07 18.18
C GLU A 64 -8.13 6.20 17.19
N MET A 65 -8.97 5.17 17.11
CA MET A 65 -10.16 5.16 16.25
C MET A 65 -11.33 4.63 17.07
N ASP A 66 -12.42 5.41 17.12
CA ASP A 66 -13.62 5.13 17.92
C ASP A 66 -13.34 4.88 19.42
N GLY A 67 -12.29 5.49 19.96
CA GLY A 67 -11.88 5.35 21.36
C GLY A 67 -11.06 4.09 21.66
N GLU A 68 -10.73 3.31 20.64
CA GLU A 68 -9.90 2.11 20.74
C GLU A 68 -8.57 2.30 20.00
N ARG A 69 -7.51 1.75 20.59
CA ARG A 69 -6.17 1.79 20.01
C ARG A 69 -6.00 0.64 19.02
N GLN A 70 -5.88 0.97 17.74
CA GLN A 70 -5.68 0.01 16.65
C GLN A 70 -4.24 0.05 16.15
N SER A 71 -3.75 -1.07 15.63
CA SER A 71 -2.37 -1.24 15.13
C SER A 71 -2.35 -2.24 13.96
N HIS A 72 -3.14 -1.92 12.94
CA HIS A 72 -3.11 -2.58 11.64
C HIS A 72 -2.04 -1.95 10.76
N HIS A 73 -1.60 -2.63 9.71
CA HIS A 73 -0.79 -1.98 8.69
C HIS A 73 -1.66 -1.04 7.86
N ASP A 74 -1.75 0.20 8.30
CA ASP A 74 -2.53 1.25 7.64
C ASP A 74 -1.67 2.00 6.63
N ILE A 75 -2.31 2.67 5.66
CA ILE A 75 -1.65 3.57 4.72
C ILE A 75 -1.48 4.96 5.34
N TRP A 76 -0.25 5.44 5.31
CA TRP A 76 0.18 6.77 5.76
C TRP A 76 0.78 7.55 4.60
N VAL A 77 0.74 8.88 4.70
CA VAL A 77 1.34 9.79 3.74
C VAL A 77 2.17 10.87 4.43
N MET A 78 3.31 11.22 3.84
CA MET A 78 4.07 12.42 4.16
C MET A 78 4.09 13.35 2.95
N ASP A 79 3.97 14.65 3.22
CA ASP A 79 4.01 15.69 2.22
C ASP A 79 5.42 16.28 2.11
N LYS A 80 5.85 16.60 0.89
CA LYS A 80 7.14 17.23 0.62
C LYS A 80 7.11 18.68 1.10
N THR A 81 8.04 19.02 1.99
CA THR A 81 8.24 20.39 2.48
C THR A 81 9.61 20.93 2.05
N GLU A 82 9.84 22.22 2.26
CA GLU A 82 11.14 22.87 2.05
C GLU A 82 12.24 22.22 2.92
N SER A 83 11.90 21.84 4.15
CA SER A 83 12.82 21.24 5.11
C SER A 83 12.96 19.72 5.00
N GLY A 84 12.15 19.05 4.18
CA GLY A 84 12.18 17.59 4.09
C GLY A 84 10.85 16.96 3.74
N TRP A 85 10.47 15.95 4.52
CA TRP A 85 9.16 15.32 4.52
C TRP A 85 8.44 15.75 5.80
N SER A 86 7.12 15.95 5.73
CA SER A 86 6.29 16.26 6.90
C SER A 86 6.27 15.10 7.90
N ALA A 87 5.61 15.32 9.04
CA ALA A 87 5.19 14.20 9.89
C ALA A 87 4.23 13.27 9.11
N PRO A 88 4.25 11.95 9.36
CA PRO A 88 3.29 11.02 8.80
C PRO A 88 1.86 11.37 9.17
N ARG A 89 0.97 11.36 8.19
CA ARG A 89 -0.47 11.53 8.36
C ARG A 89 -1.18 10.25 7.98
N HIS A 90 -2.01 9.75 8.89
CA HIS A 90 -2.88 8.60 8.66
C HIS A 90 -3.94 8.96 7.60
N LEU A 91 -4.19 8.08 6.63
CA LEU A 91 -5.26 8.29 5.67
C LEU A 91 -6.64 8.00 6.29
N PRO A 92 -7.73 8.60 5.77
CA PRO A 92 -9.06 8.41 6.34
C PRO A 92 -9.52 6.94 6.34
N ALA A 93 -10.49 6.62 7.20
CA ALA A 93 -11.09 5.28 7.34
C ALA A 93 -11.80 4.75 6.07
N SER A 94 -12.02 5.59 5.06
CA SER A 94 -12.43 5.09 3.74
C SER A 94 -11.32 4.28 3.07
N VAL A 95 -10.07 4.72 3.24
CA VAL A 95 -8.86 4.06 2.73
C VAL A 95 -8.35 3.00 3.70
N ASN A 96 -8.23 3.31 4.99
CA ASN A 96 -7.74 2.37 6.00
C ASN A 96 -8.90 1.59 6.63
N SER A 97 -8.85 0.27 6.60
CA SER A 97 -9.93 -0.59 7.10
C SER A 97 -9.63 -1.17 8.48
N ALA A 98 -10.55 -1.99 9.03
CA ALA A 98 -10.27 -2.77 10.25
C ALA A 98 -9.38 -4.01 9.99
N ALA A 99 -8.65 -4.02 8.87
CA ALA A 99 -7.78 -5.09 8.41
C ALA A 99 -6.53 -4.46 7.78
N ASP A 100 -5.51 -5.27 7.48
CA ASP A 100 -4.27 -4.75 6.90
C ASP A 100 -4.45 -4.26 5.45
N GLU A 101 -3.79 -3.14 5.15
CA GLU A 101 -3.55 -2.59 3.82
C GLU A 101 -2.08 -2.79 3.41
N PHE A 102 -1.85 -2.86 2.09
CA PHE A 102 -0.53 -3.20 1.53
C PHE A 102 -0.25 -2.45 0.23
N TYR A 103 1.04 -2.21 -0.04
CA TYR A 103 1.53 -1.74 -1.34
C TYR A 103 0.78 -0.54 -1.95
N PRO A 104 0.71 0.61 -1.25
CA PRO A 104 0.06 1.79 -1.79
C PRO A 104 0.84 2.33 -2.98
N MET A 105 0.11 2.76 -4.01
CA MET A 105 0.61 3.64 -5.06
C MET A 105 -0.42 4.71 -5.41
N ALA A 106 0.05 5.82 -5.97
CA ALA A 106 -0.80 6.96 -6.30
C ALA A 106 -0.53 7.44 -7.73
N LEU A 107 -1.59 7.74 -8.48
CA LEU A 107 -1.52 8.44 -9.75
C LEU A 107 -1.41 9.95 -9.55
N GLN A 108 -1.00 10.70 -10.58
CA GLN A 108 -0.92 12.17 -10.52
C GLN A 108 -2.26 12.84 -10.24
N ASN A 109 -3.38 12.20 -10.59
CA ASN A 109 -4.72 12.71 -10.29
C ASN A 109 -5.17 12.45 -8.84
N GLY A 110 -4.30 11.88 -7.99
CA GLY A 110 -4.58 11.53 -6.60
C GLY A 110 -5.31 10.20 -6.39
N THR A 111 -5.61 9.45 -7.45
CA THR A 111 -6.19 8.10 -7.33
C THR A 111 -5.18 7.17 -6.69
N LEU A 112 -5.59 6.46 -5.63
CA LEU A 112 -4.77 5.45 -4.98
C LEU A 112 -5.16 4.06 -5.44
N TYR A 113 -4.15 3.20 -5.60
CA TYR A 113 -4.30 1.75 -5.76
C TYR A 113 -3.53 1.07 -4.64
N PHE A 114 -4.13 0.04 -4.05
CA PHE A 114 -3.53 -0.68 -2.92
C PHE A 114 -4.16 -2.06 -2.75
N GLY A 115 -3.43 -2.97 -2.09
CA GLY A 115 -3.97 -4.25 -1.62
C GLY A 115 -4.66 -4.08 -0.27
N SER A 116 -5.74 -4.81 -0.01
CA SER A 116 -6.42 -4.77 1.29
C SER A 116 -7.10 -6.10 1.61
N GLN A 117 -7.07 -6.48 2.89
CA GLN A 117 -7.78 -7.62 3.45
C GLN A 117 -9.17 -7.26 4.00
N ARG A 118 -9.73 -6.08 3.66
CA ARG A 118 -11.01 -5.59 4.20
C ARG A 118 -12.23 -6.51 4.03
N LYS A 119 -12.19 -7.47 3.11
CA LYS A 119 -13.27 -8.47 2.94
C LYS A 119 -13.20 -9.61 3.96
N ASP A 120 -11.99 -10.03 4.29
CA ASP A 120 -11.69 -11.07 5.26
C ASP A 120 -10.28 -10.80 5.82
N PRO A 121 -10.16 -10.33 7.08
CA PRO A 121 -8.87 -10.03 7.70
C PRO A 121 -7.88 -11.20 7.72
N ASN A 122 -8.37 -12.45 7.58
CA ASN A 122 -7.53 -13.65 7.52
C ASN A 122 -7.45 -14.27 6.11
N GLY A 123 -8.09 -13.64 5.13
CA GLY A 123 -8.20 -14.11 3.76
C GLY A 123 -7.11 -13.56 2.83
N PRO A 124 -7.18 -13.89 1.54
CA PRO A 124 -6.33 -13.26 0.52
C PRO A 124 -6.60 -11.75 0.42
N GLY A 125 -5.56 -10.98 0.08
CA GLY A 125 -5.69 -9.57 -0.24
C GLY A 125 -6.32 -9.37 -1.62
N ASP A 126 -7.08 -8.29 -1.78
CA ASP A 126 -7.69 -7.86 -3.04
C ASP A 126 -7.15 -6.48 -3.43
N ILE A 127 -7.11 -6.14 -4.72
CA ILE A 127 -6.78 -4.77 -5.16
C ILE A 127 -8.00 -3.87 -5.09
N TYR A 128 -7.80 -2.70 -4.48
CA TYR A 128 -8.75 -1.61 -4.38
C TYR A 128 -8.24 -0.35 -5.07
N ARG A 129 -9.20 0.45 -5.54
CA ARG A 129 -8.99 1.79 -6.05
C ARG A 129 -9.74 2.79 -5.18
N ALA A 130 -9.07 3.85 -4.77
CA ALA A 130 -9.62 4.95 -4.00
C ALA A 130 -9.56 6.24 -4.82
N LEU A 131 -10.72 6.79 -5.15
CA LEU A 131 -10.87 8.03 -5.90
C LEU A 131 -10.99 9.21 -4.93
N PRO A 132 -10.10 10.22 -4.99
CA PRO A 132 -10.19 11.38 -4.11
C PRO A 132 -11.51 12.12 -4.30
N GLN A 133 -12.11 12.56 -3.21
CA GLN A 133 -13.36 13.33 -3.17
C GLN A 133 -13.09 14.78 -2.76
N SER A 134 -14.04 15.68 -3.05
CA SER A 134 -13.92 17.11 -2.75
C SER A 134 -13.88 17.44 -1.24
N ASP A 135 -14.40 16.55 -0.41
CA ASP A 135 -14.38 16.67 1.06
C ASP A 135 -13.10 16.11 1.71
N GLY A 136 -12.12 15.67 0.89
CA GLY A 136 -10.88 15.06 1.36
C GLY A 136 -10.98 13.57 1.70
N SER A 137 -12.17 12.96 1.56
CA SER A 137 -12.35 11.51 1.66
C SER A 137 -11.98 10.81 0.34
N TYR A 138 -12.09 9.47 0.32
CA TYR A 138 -11.94 8.68 -0.88
C TYR A 138 -13.16 7.79 -1.12
N ALA A 139 -13.63 7.73 -2.36
CA ALA A 139 -14.57 6.70 -2.79
C ALA A 139 -13.78 5.42 -3.14
N VAL A 140 -13.92 4.39 -2.30
CA VAL A 140 -13.12 3.16 -2.41
C VAL A 140 -13.93 2.01 -3.00
N GLN A 141 -13.37 1.34 -4.00
CA GLN A 141 -13.98 0.18 -4.63
C GLN A 141 -12.94 -0.89 -4.96
N GLY A 142 -13.31 -2.16 -4.81
CA GLY A 142 -12.50 -3.28 -5.32
C GLY A 142 -12.52 -3.31 -6.85
N LEU A 143 -11.42 -3.74 -7.48
CA LEU A 143 -11.35 -3.81 -8.95
C LEU A 143 -12.16 -4.97 -9.55
N GLY A 144 -12.59 -5.93 -8.73
CA GLY A 144 -13.40 -7.06 -9.18
C GLY A 144 -12.67 -7.92 -10.21
N ARG A 145 -13.40 -8.85 -10.84
CA ARG A 145 -12.82 -9.71 -11.89
C ARG A 145 -12.58 -8.92 -13.18
N PRO A 146 -11.51 -9.24 -13.95
CA PRO A 146 -10.58 -10.36 -13.75
C PRO A 146 -9.36 -10.03 -12.87
N VAL A 147 -9.28 -8.82 -12.30
CA VAL A 147 -8.14 -8.40 -11.48
C VAL A 147 -8.13 -9.18 -10.17
N ASN A 148 -9.19 -9.03 -9.38
CA ASN A 148 -9.35 -9.76 -8.12
C ASN A 148 -9.89 -11.16 -8.41
N SER A 149 -9.20 -12.18 -7.90
CA SER A 149 -9.46 -13.59 -8.18
C SER A 149 -9.89 -14.34 -6.92
N ALA A 150 -9.70 -15.66 -6.89
CA ALA A 150 -9.84 -16.44 -5.66
C ALA A 150 -8.50 -16.58 -4.91
N GLY A 151 -7.39 -16.19 -5.54
CA GLY A 151 -6.10 -16.02 -4.91
C GLY A 151 -6.01 -14.68 -4.18
N GLY A 152 -4.81 -14.34 -3.70
CA GLY A 152 -4.50 -13.02 -3.19
C GLY A 152 -3.74 -12.19 -4.21
N GLU A 153 -4.20 -10.97 -4.42
CA GLU A 153 -3.62 -9.97 -5.27
C GLU A 153 -2.93 -8.87 -4.45
N TYR A 154 -1.71 -8.54 -4.85
CA TYR A 154 -0.81 -7.64 -4.13
C TYR A 154 0.04 -6.82 -5.13
N GLU A 155 0.77 -5.81 -4.64
CA GLU A 155 1.78 -5.09 -5.42
C GLU A 155 1.27 -4.55 -6.76
N ALA A 156 0.12 -3.88 -6.75
CA ALA A 156 -0.41 -3.26 -7.96
C ALA A 156 0.50 -2.11 -8.41
N PHE A 157 0.86 -2.11 -9.69
CA PHE A 157 1.43 -0.99 -10.40
C PHE A 157 0.53 -0.64 -11.59
N VAL A 158 0.08 0.61 -11.67
CA VAL A 158 -0.87 1.10 -12.68
C VAL A 158 -0.22 2.25 -13.45
N THR A 159 -0.40 2.27 -14.76
CA THR A 159 0.05 3.42 -15.57
C THR A 159 -0.84 4.64 -15.34
N GLU A 160 -0.29 5.84 -15.54
CA GLU A 160 -1.03 7.11 -15.35
C GLU A 160 -2.28 7.23 -16.24
N ASP A 161 -2.27 6.62 -17.42
CA ASP A 161 -3.43 6.55 -18.31
C ASP A 161 -4.42 5.45 -17.94
N GLU A 162 -4.15 4.72 -16.86
CA GLU A 162 -4.91 3.58 -16.36
C GLU A 162 -5.17 2.52 -17.43
N ARG A 163 -4.28 2.36 -18.43
CA ARG A 163 -4.43 1.34 -19.47
C ARG A 163 -3.73 0.04 -19.12
N MET A 164 -2.69 0.08 -18.30
CA MET A 164 -1.96 -1.11 -17.89
C MET A 164 -1.90 -1.20 -16.37
N LEU A 165 -2.20 -2.40 -15.86
CA LEU A 165 -2.01 -2.76 -14.47
C LEU A 165 -1.16 -4.02 -14.41
N SER A 166 -0.08 -4.01 -13.64
CA SER A 166 0.66 -5.21 -13.25
C SER A 166 0.48 -5.48 -11.77
N LEU A 167 0.34 -6.75 -11.37
CA LEU A 167 0.16 -7.15 -9.99
C LEU A 167 0.85 -8.47 -9.69
N ALA A 168 1.19 -8.67 -8.41
CA ALA A 168 1.58 -9.96 -7.88
C ALA A 168 0.33 -10.76 -7.47
N VAL A 169 0.27 -12.03 -7.87
CA VAL A 169 -0.82 -12.94 -7.49
C VAL A 169 -0.26 -14.16 -6.77
N SER A 170 -0.85 -14.46 -5.62
CA SER A 170 -0.66 -15.70 -4.86
C SER A 170 -1.89 -16.59 -5.02
N GLY A 171 -1.76 -17.76 -5.63
CA GLY A 171 -2.92 -18.65 -5.80
C GLY A 171 -2.91 -19.40 -7.14
N GLY A 172 -2.76 -20.72 -7.03
CA GLY A 172 -2.69 -21.72 -8.09
C GLY A 172 -2.16 -23.02 -7.47
N ALA A 173 -2.39 -24.18 -8.08
CA ALA A 173 -2.05 -25.51 -7.52
C ALA A 173 -0.55 -25.76 -7.19
N ARG A 174 0.30 -24.74 -7.29
CA ARG A 174 1.63 -24.65 -6.70
C ARG A 174 1.76 -23.25 -6.12
N LEU A 175 2.15 -23.14 -4.84
CA LEU A 175 2.47 -21.89 -4.13
C LEU A 175 3.57 -21.11 -4.88
N ALA A 176 3.19 -20.42 -5.95
CA ALA A 176 4.08 -19.67 -6.81
C ALA A 176 3.47 -18.29 -7.03
N TRP A 177 4.24 -17.27 -6.69
CA TRP A 177 3.95 -15.88 -7.04
C TRP A 177 4.07 -15.71 -8.54
N ARG A 178 3.07 -15.08 -9.16
CA ARG A 178 3.09 -14.79 -10.59
C ARG A 178 2.84 -13.31 -10.81
N LEU A 179 3.67 -12.71 -11.66
CA LEU A 179 3.40 -11.39 -12.21
C LEU A 179 2.31 -11.54 -13.28
N ARG A 180 1.23 -10.78 -13.16
CA ARG A 180 0.21 -10.64 -14.20
C ARG A 180 0.15 -9.21 -14.66
N SER A 181 0.11 -9.00 -15.98
CA SER A 181 -0.17 -7.70 -16.59
C SER A 181 -1.53 -7.77 -17.29
N LEU A 182 -2.39 -6.80 -17.01
CA LEU A 182 -3.74 -6.69 -17.53
C LEU A 182 -3.89 -5.34 -18.24
N CYS A 183 -4.62 -5.35 -19.36
CA CYS A 183 -5.11 -4.13 -19.99
C CYS A 183 -6.45 -3.77 -19.37
N LEU A 184 -6.57 -2.56 -18.82
CA LEU A 184 -7.82 -2.07 -18.26
C LEU A 184 -8.66 -1.47 -19.40
N ALA A 185 -9.79 -2.12 -19.72
CA ALA A 185 -10.74 -1.55 -20.66
C ALA A 185 -11.49 -0.40 -19.98
N GLN A 186 -11.44 0.81 -20.56
CA GLN A 186 -12.25 1.93 -20.08
C GLN A 186 -13.73 1.62 -20.29
N ALA A 187 -14.46 1.34 -19.21
CA ALA A 187 -15.92 1.42 -19.23
C ALA A 187 -16.29 2.89 -19.48
N GLY A 188 -16.96 3.14 -20.61
CA GLY A 188 -17.12 4.46 -21.21
C GLY A 188 -17.59 5.55 -20.24
N ARG A 189 -16.86 6.66 -20.23
CA ARG A 189 -17.42 7.96 -19.83
C ARG A 189 -18.46 8.33 -20.88
N ARG A 190 -19.74 8.28 -20.52
CA ARG A 190 -20.79 9.05 -21.17
C ARG A 190 -21.09 10.27 -20.30
#